data_AF-A0A9W4TJM4-F1
#
_entry.id   AF-A0A9W4TJM4-F1
#
_cell.length_a   1.000
_cell.length_b   1.000
_cell.length_c   1.000
_cell.angle_alpha   90.00
_cell.angle_beta   90.00
_cell.angle_gamma   90.00
#
_symmetry.space_group_name_H-M   'P 1'
#
loop_
_entity.id
_entity.type
_entity.pdbx_description
1 polymer ?
#
loop_
_entity_poly.entity_id
_entity_poly.type
_entity_poly.pdbx_seq_one_letter_code
_entity_poly.pdbx_strand_id
1 'polypeptide(L)'
;MIVNLRAGLLFLMIIFLSLVSAYYNFSIEKDTDDILKANFNTLEYSRNMLLSLDEINTDKTKAVAVFQDNLTKQAGNITEVGEDKVTGNLQENFDSLKKNPTAENFKSQIRQDIFQIMKLNMTAIKNKNEIVKHKTETANFWIAISGTFCFLLAFNLVLNLSNRIRNQSADKHKE
;
A
#
# COMPACT_ATOMS: atom_id res chain seq x y z
N MET A 1 12.77 16.29 -43.67
CA MET A 1 13.55 15.23 -43.00
C MET A 1 13.88 15.57 -41.53
N ILE A 2 14.52 16.71 -41.23
CA ILE A 2 14.93 17.08 -39.84
C ILE A 2 13.73 17.31 -38.89
N VAL A 3 12.63 17.91 -39.35
CA VAL A 3 11.42 18.16 -38.53
C VAL A 3 10.77 16.85 -38.07
N ASN A 4 10.69 15.85 -38.96
CA ASN A 4 10.10 14.53 -38.66
C ASN A 4 10.95 13.75 -37.64
N LEU A 5 12.29 13.88 -37.69
CA LEU A 5 13.19 13.26 -36.72
C LEU A 5 13.04 13.87 -35.31
N ARG A 6 12.84 15.20 -35.22
CA ARG A 6 12.63 15.91 -33.95
C ARG A 6 11.29 15.58 -33.32
N ALA A 7 10.21 15.54 -34.12
CA ALA A 7 8.89 15.14 -33.65
C ALA A 7 8.89 13.67 -33.17
N GLY A 8 9.58 12.78 -33.89
CA GLY A 8 9.76 11.39 -33.49
C GLY A 8 10.51 11.23 -32.17
N LEU A 9 11.58 12.01 -31.95
CA LEU A 9 12.32 12.00 -30.68
C LEU A 9 11.44 12.46 -29.50
N LEU A 10 10.66 13.53 -29.65
CA LEU A 10 9.74 14.00 -28.61
C LEU A 10 8.68 12.96 -28.26
N PHE A 11 8.11 12.30 -29.27
CA PHE A 11 7.13 11.23 -29.07
C PHE A 11 7.75 10.04 -28.30
N LEU A 12 8.99 9.67 -28.63
CA LEU A 12 9.71 8.59 -27.98
C LEU A 12 10.05 8.93 -26.51
N MET A 13 10.36 10.19 -26.22
CA MET A 13 10.56 10.68 -24.85
C MET A 13 9.28 10.65 -24.03
N ILE A 14 8.12 11.01 -24.60
CA ILE A 14 6.82 10.90 -23.92
C ILE A 14 6.52 9.45 -23.56
N ILE A 15 6.68 8.52 -24.51
CA ILE A 15 6.48 7.09 -24.27
C ILE A 15 7.41 6.59 -23.17
N PHE A 16 8.69 6.99 -23.20
CA PHE A 16 9.67 6.62 -22.18
C PHE A 16 9.26 7.11 -20.79
N LEU A 17 8.83 8.38 -20.66
CA LEU A 17 8.36 8.92 -19.38
C LEU A 17 7.11 8.20 -18.87
N SER A 18 6.16 7.90 -19.75
CA SER A 18 4.95 7.15 -19.41
C SER A 18 5.28 5.75 -18.91
N LEU A 19 6.23 5.05 -19.55
CA LEU A 19 6.66 3.72 -19.13
C LEU A 19 7.37 3.74 -17.77
N VAL A 20 8.26 4.71 -17.54
CA VAL A 20 8.95 4.87 -16.25
C VAL A 20 7.95 5.16 -15.14
N SER A 21 7.00 6.08 -15.37
CA SER A 21 5.96 6.40 -14.39
C SER A 21 5.06 5.20 -14.09
N ALA A 22 4.63 4.46 -15.11
CA ALA A 22 3.82 3.26 -14.94
C ALA A 22 4.56 2.17 -14.16
N TYR A 23 5.85 1.98 -14.42
CA TYR A 23 6.69 1.01 -13.70
C TYR A 23 6.78 1.32 -12.20
N TYR A 24 7.08 2.58 -11.84
CA TYR A 24 7.15 2.98 -10.42
C TYR A 24 5.79 2.83 -9.72
N ASN A 25 4.69 3.22 -10.36
CA ASN A 25 3.35 3.05 -9.80
C ASN A 25 3.03 1.57 -9.53
N PHE A 26 3.28 0.70 -10.51
CA PHE A 26 3.01 -0.73 -10.36
C PHE A 26 3.87 -1.38 -9.27
N SER A 27 5.15 -0.99 -9.17
CA SER A 27 6.04 -1.50 -8.12
C SER A 27 5.60 -1.07 -6.72
N ILE A 28 5.07 0.15 -6.57
CA ILE A 28 4.57 0.65 -5.28
C ILE A 28 3.28 -0.08 -4.91
N GLU A 29 2.37 -0.29 -5.86
CA GLU A 29 1.08 -0.95 -5.64
C GLU A 29 1.25 -2.41 -5.19
N LYS A 30 2.10 -3.18 -5.89
CA LYS A 30 2.33 -4.59 -5.57
C LYS A 30 2.93 -4.83 -4.18
N ASP A 31 3.88 -3.99 -3.76
CA ASP A 31 4.48 -4.08 -2.43
C ASP A 31 3.49 -3.72 -1.31
N THR A 32 2.42 -2.99 -1.64
CA THR A 32 1.48 -2.41 -0.70
C THR A 32 0.24 -3.30 -0.52
N ASP A 33 -0.28 -3.88 -1.60
CA ASP A 33 -1.61 -4.51 -1.60
C ASP A 33 -1.65 -5.81 -0.77
N ASP A 34 -0.76 -6.77 -1.06
CA ASP A 34 -0.79 -8.08 -0.39
C ASP A 34 -0.49 -7.99 1.11
N ILE A 35 0.44 -7.10 1.48
CA ILE A 35 0.89 -6.95 2.86
C ILE A 35 -0.12 -6.18 3.71
N LEU A 36 -0.68 -5.08 3.19
CA LEU A 36 -1.66 -4.30 3.96
C LEU A 36 -2.97 -5.07 4.09
N LYS A 37 -3.40 -5.76 3.03
CA LYS A 37 -4.67 -6.52 3.03
C LYS A 37 -4.69 -7.58 4.12
N ALA A 38 -3.61 -8.36 4.27
CA ALA A 38 -3.51 -9.34 5.33
C ALA A 38 -3.58 -8.69 6.73
N ASN A 39 -2.89 -7.55 6.93
CA ASN A 39 -2.92 -6.87 8.23
C ASN A 39 -4.30 -6.24 8.55
N PHE A 40 -5.01 -5.74 7.53
CA PHE A 40 -6.38 -5.26 7.68
C PHE A 40 -7.36 -6.39 7.99
N ASN A 41 -7.18 -7.58 7.38
CA ASN A 41 -7.96 -8.76 7.72
C ASN A 41 -7.83 -9.10 9.22
N THR A 42 -6.62 -9.07 9.78
CA THR A 42 -6.40 -9.27 11.23
C THR A 42 -7.22 -8.27 12.07
N LEU A 43 -7.29 -7.00 11.66
CA LEU A 43 -8.08 -5.99 12.37
C LEU A 43 -9.59 -6.28 12.29
N GLU A 44 -10.07 -6.77 11.15
CA GLU A 44 -11.47 -7.18 10.98
C GLU A 44 -11.81 -8.39 11.85
N TYR A 45 -10.97 -9.43 11.84
CA TYR A 45 -11.14 -10.62 12.68
C TYR A 45 -11.14 -10.25 14.16
N SER A 46 -10.19 -9.40 14.57
CA SER A 46 -10.08 -8.87 15.93
C SER A 46 -11.35 -8.14 16.36
N ARG A 47 -11.89 -7.27 15.51
CA ARG A 47 -13.14 -6.54 15.77
C ARG A 47 -14.32 -7.50 15.94
N ASN A 48 -14.46 -8.47 15.03
CA ASN A 48 -15.55 -9.44 15.07
C ASN A 48 -15.47 -10.35 16.31
N MET A 49 -14.26 -10.73 16.73
CA MET A 49 -14.04 -11.47 17.98
C MET A 49 -14.47 -10.64 19.20
N LEU A 50 -14.11 -9.36 19.28
CA LEU A 50 -14.54 -8.48 20.38
C LEU A 50 -16.06 -8.33 20.46
N LEU A 51 -16.72 -8.09 19.32
CA LEU A 51 -18.19 -8.00 19.27
C LEU A 51 -18.86 -9.31 19.70
N SER A 52 -18.33 -10.43 19.24
CA SER A 52 -18.85 -11.75 19.62
C SER A 52 -18.62 -12.04 21.11
N LEU A 53 -17.50 -11.58 21.67
CA LEU A 53 -17.21 -11.70 23.10
C LEU A 53 -18.22 -10.91 23.95
N ASP A 54 -18.68 -9.76 23.49
CA ASP A 54 -19.71 -8.96 24.15
C ASP A 54 -21.09 -9.65 24.09
N GLU A 55 -21.40 -10.34 22.99
CA GLU A 55 -22.67 -11.07 22.80
C GLU A 55 -22.73 -12.43 23.52
N ILE A 56 -21.63 -12.92 24.10
CA ILE A 56 -21.53 -14.29 24.63
C ILE A 56 -22.49 -14.59 25.78
N ASN A 57 -22.90 -13.56 26.53
CA ASN A 57 -23.88 -13.67 27.62
C ASN A 57 -25.33 -13.66 27.11
N THR A 58 -25.57 -13.16 25.88
CA THR A 58 -26.91 -12.99 25.29
C THR A 58 -27.26 -14.18 24.39
N ASP A 59 -26.36 -14.53 23.46
CA ASP A 59 -26.52 -15.67 22.54
C ASP A 59 -25.19 -16.42 22.44
N LYS A 60 -24.95 -17.29 23.43
CA LYS A 60 -23.69 -18.03 23.56
C LYS A 60 -23.36 -18.84 22.31
N THR A 61 -24.34 -19.53 21.73
CA THR A 61 -24.10 -20.46 20.62
C THR A 61 -23.62 -19.71 19.38
N LYS A 62 -24.31 -18.62 19.03
CA LYS A 62 -23.94 -17.78 17.90
C LYS A 62 -22.62 -17.07 18.16
N ALA A 63 -22.45 -16.45 19.33
CA ALA A 63 -21.23 -15.74 19.72
C ALA A 63 -19.99 -16.63 19.65
N VAL A 64 -20.07 -17.86 20.19
CA VAL A 64 -18.96 -18.82 20.15
C VAL A 64 -18.63 -19.23 18.72
N ALA A 65 -19.64 -19.46 17.88
CA ALA A 65 -19.42 -19.83 16.48
C ALA A 65 -18.73 -18.70 15.69
N VAL A 66 -19.21 -17.46 15.82
CA VAL A 66 -18.60 -16.29 15.13
C VAL A 66 -17.18 -16.03 15.66
N PHE A 67 -16.97 -16.13 16.97
CA PHE A 67 -15.64 -15.96 17.55
C PHE A 67 -14.68 -17.03 17.02
N GLN A 68 -15.08 -18.31 17.03
CA GLN A 68 -14.23 -19.41 16.56
C GLN A 68 -13.87 -19.30 15.07
N ASP A 69 -14.81 -18.86 14.23
CA ASP A 69 -14.56 -18.61 12.81
C ASP A 69 -13.49 -17.53 12.61
N ASN A 70 -13.64 -16.38 13.28
CA ASN A 70 -12.66 -15.30 13.20
C ASN A 70 -11.31 -15.66 13.82
N LEU A 71 -11.28 -16.43 14.90
CA LEU A 71 -10.05 -16.93 15.51
C LEU A 71 -9.32 -17.92 14.59
N THR A 72 -10.05 -18.76 13.86
CA THR A 72 -9.48 -19.70 12.88
C THR A 72 -8.87 -18.94 11.71
N LYS A 73 -9.58 -17.92 11.20
CA LYS A 73 -9.06 -17.03 10.16
C LYS A 73 -7.81 -16.28 10.63
N GLN A 74 -7.81 -15.79 11.87
CA GLN A 74 -6.67 -15.14 12.50
C GLN A 74 -5.46 -16.09 12.62
N ALA A 75 -5.66 -17.33 13.07
CA ALA A 75 -4.59 -18.32 13.15
C ALA A 75 -4.01 -18.71 11.77
N GLY A 76 -4.81 -18.62 10.72
CA GLY A 76 -4.35 -18.78 9.33
C GLY A 76 -3.74 -17.52 8.70
N ASN A 77 -3.80 -16.37 9.38
CA ASN A 77 -3.37 -15.05 8.90
C ASN A 77 -2.36 -14.42 9.86
N ILE A 78 -1.33 -15.17 10.25
CA ILE A 78 -0.21 -14.63 11.03
C ILE A 78 0.69 -13.83 10.09
N THR A 79 0.76 -12.52 10.30
CA THR A 79 1.47 -11.59 9.42
C THR A 79 2.68 -10.95 10.10
N GLU A 80 2.64 -10.76 11.42
CA GLU A 80 3.65 -10.02 12.18
C GLU A 80 4.36 -10.87 13.24
N VAL A 81 5.61 -10.50 13.54
CA VAL A 81 6.43 -11.20 14.52
C VAL A 81 5.79 -11.15 15.91
N GLY A 82 5.63 -12.31 16.53
CA GLY A 82 5.04 -12.46 17.86
C GLY A 82 3.51 -12.55 17.89
N GLU A 83 2.85 -12.39 16.75
CA GLU A 83 1.39 -12.57 16.62
C GLU A 83 0.97 -14.03 16.82
N ASP A 84 1.81 -14.97 16.39
CA ASP A 84 1.64 -16.42 16.57
C ASP A 84 1.44 -16.78 18.04
N LYS A 85 2.32 -16.30 18.90
CA LYS A 85 2.29 -16.57 20.35
C LYS A 85 1.04 -15.99 20.99
N VAL A 86 0.69 -14.75 20.64
CA VAL A 86 -0.49 -14.08 21.21
C VAL A 86 -1.78 -14.74 20.70
N THR A 87 -1.82 -15.16 19.44
CA THR A 87 -2.94 -15.92 18.87
C THR A 87 -3.09 -17.29 19.54
N GLY A 88 -1.98 -17.95 19.88
CA GLY A 88 -1.99 -19.18 20.67
C GLY A 88 -2.61 -18.97 22.07
N ASN A 89 -2.17 -17.94 22.79
CA ASN A 89 -2.74 -17.59 24.10
C ASN A 89 -4.25 -17.27 24.00
N LEU A 90 -4.64 -16.52 22.97
CA LEU A 90 -6.05 -16.19 22.69
C LEU A 90 -6.89 -17.45 22.51
N GLN A 91 -6.37 -18.46 21.79
CA GLN A 91 -7.03 -19.73 21.59
C GLN A 91 -7.21 -20.51 22.90
N GLU A 92 -6.16 -20.60 23.72
CA GLU A 92 -6.22 -21.28 25.03
C GLU A 92 -7.22 -20.59 25.99
N ASN A 93 -7.21 -19.27 26.03
CA ASN A 93 -8.12 -18.47 26.84
C ASN A 93 -9.57 -18.62 26.36
N PHE A 94 -9.80 -18.65 25.04
CA PHE A 94 -11.13 -18.87 24.47
C PHE A 94 -11.65 -20.29 24.72
N ASP A 95 -10.80 -21.31 24.62
CA ASP A 95 -11.16 -22.69 24.97
C ASP A 95 -11.54 -22.84 26.44
N SER A 96 -10.88 -22.08 27.31
CA SER A 96 -11.21 -22.02 28.74
C SER A 96 -12.53 -21.27 28.99
N LEU A 97 -12.78 -20.18 28.28
CA LEU A 97 -14.04 -19.43 28.35
C LEU A 97 -15.24 -20.28 27.88
N LYS A 98 -15.08 -21.11 26.84
CA LYS A 98 -16.17 -22.01 26.36
C LYS A 98 -16.66 -22.94 27.47
N LYS A 99 -15.73 -23.44 28.30
CA LYS A 99 -16.00 -24.32 29.46
C LYS A 99 -16.62 -23.54 30.63
N ASN A 100 -16.15 -22.31 30.89
CA ASN A 100 -16.59 -21.46 32.00
C ASN A 100 -16.98 -20.04 31.52
N PRO A 101 -18.19 -19.83 30.95
CA PRO A 101 -18.54 -18.59 30.25
C PRO A 101 -18.71 -17.36 31.14
N THR A 102 -18.95 -17.56 32.43
CA THR A 102 -19.13 -16.49 33.43
C THR A 102 -17.80 -16.03 34.03
N ALA A 103 -16.68 -16.66 33.68
CA ALA A 103 -15.36 -16.29 34.18
C ALA A 103 -14.85 -15.02 33.50
N GLU A 104 -15.09 -13.88 34.14
CA GLU A 104 -14.68 -12.55 33.65
C GLU A 104 -13.16 -12.41 33.46
N ASN A 105 -12.34 -13.21 34.18
CA ASN A 105 -10.90 -13.22 33.97
C ASN A 105 -10.52 -13.62 32.54
N PHE A 106 -11.11 -14.70 32.01
CA PHE A 106 -10.82 -15.15 30.64
C PHE A 106 -11.29 -14.12 29.61
N LYS A 107 -12.45 -13.46 29.83
CA LYS A 107 -12.90 -12.37 28.94
C LYS A 107 -11.92 -11.22 28.92
N SER A 108 -11.40 -10.81 30.08
CA SER A 108 -10.38 -9.75 30.18
C SER A 108 -9.09 -10.12 29.44
N GLN A 109 -8.58 -11.34 29.65
CA GLN A 109 -7.38 -11.84 28.98
C GLN A 109 -7.57 -11.92 27.46
N ILE A 110 -8.70 -12.45 27.00
CA ILE A 110 -9.06 -12.48 25.57
C ILE A 110 -9.03 -11.07 24.95
N ARG A 111 -9.61 -10.06 25.63
CA ARG A 111 -9.57 -8.68 25.12
C ARG A 111 -8.14 -8.17 25.02
N GLN A 112 -7.30 -8.45 26.02
CA GLN A 112 -5.90 -8.05 26.02
C GLN A 112 -5.12 -8.70 24.87
N ASP A 113 -5.31 -10.00 24.65
CA ASP A 113 -4.67 -10.74 23.55
C ASP A 113 -5.10 -10.17 22.20
N ILE A 114 -6.40 -9.91 21.99
CA ILE A 114 -6.92 -9.29 20.76
C ILE A 114 -6.32 -7.90 20.55
N PHE A 115 -6.28 -7.05 21.58
CA PHE A 115 -5.67 -5.72 21.45
C PHE A 115 -4.17 -5.77 21.17
N GLN A 116 -3.47 -6.78 21.70
CA GLN A 116 -2.06 -6.97 21.40
C GLN A 116 -1.83 -7.40 19.94
N ILE A 117 -2.66 -8.30 19.41
CA ILE A 117 -2.66 -8.68 17.98
C ILE A 117 -2.91 -7.45 17.10
N MET A 118 -3.96 -6.66 17.43
CA MET A 118 -4.27 -5.41 16.72
C MET A 118 -3.10 -4.42 16.76
N LYS A 119 -2.42 -4.30 17.91
CA LYS A 119 -1.28 -3.38 18.07
C LYS A 119 -0.10 -3.77 17.19
N LEU A 120 0.23 -5.06 17.11
CA LEU A 120 1.29 -5.58 16.24
C LEU A 120 0.99 -5.23 14.78
N ASN A 121 -0.22 -5.57 14.32
CA ASN A 121 -0.65 -5.33 12.94
C ASN A 121 -0.76 -3.85 12.58
N MET A 122 -1.33 -3.02 13.47
CA MET A 122 -1.45 -1.58 13.24
C MET A 122 -0.07 -0.90 13.22
N THR A 123 0.85 -1.34 14.07
CA THR A 123 2.24 -0.82 14.07
C THR A 123 2.95 -1.19 12.77
N ALA A 124 2.76 -2.41 12.29
CA ALA A 124 3.32 -2.84 11.02
C ALA A 124 2.71 -2.07 9.83
N ILE A 125 1.39 -1.86 9.81
CA ILE A 125 0.71 -1.00 8.82
C ILE A 125 1.35 0.39 8.81
N LYS A 126 1.51 1.01 9.98
CA LYS A 126 2.11 2.34 10.10
C LYS A 126 3.54 2.37 9.54
N ASN A 127 4.39 1.42 9.94
CA ASN A 127 5.78 1.36 9.50
C ASN A 127 5.89 1.09 8.00
N LYS A 128 5.09 0.16 7.47
CA LYS A 128 5.05 -0.17 6.03
C LYS A 128 4.55 1.02 5.21
N ASN A 129 3.55 1.77 5.71
CA ASN A 129 3.06 2.99 5.06
C ASN A 129 4.13 4.09 4.98
N GLU A 130 4.91 4.29 6.05
CA GLU A 130 6.04 5.24 6.02
C GLU A 130 7.11 4.85 4.98
N ILE A 131 7.40 3.55 4.83
CA ILE A 131 8.32 3.05 3.79
C ILE A 131 7.77 3.31 2.39
N VAL A 132 6.47 3.04 2.16
CA VAL A 132 5.80 3.30 0.88
C VAL A 132 5.82 4.78 0.54
N LYS A 133 5.58 5.65 1.53
CA LYS A 133 5.65 7.11 1.37
C LYS A 133 7.05 7.55 0.95
N HIS A 134 8.10 7.08 1.63
CA HIS A 134 9.48 7.41 1.26
C HIS A 134 9.86 6.91 -0.14
N LYS A 135 9.43 5.69 -0.52
CA LYS A 135 9.60 5.17 -1.90
C LYS A 135 8.93 6.08 -2.92
N THR A 136 7.70 6.53 -2.62
CA THR A 136 6.92 7.44 -3.49
C THR A 136 7.60 8.80 -3.65
N GLU A 137 8.10 9.38 -2.55
CA GLU A 137 8.84 10.65 -2.59
C GLU A 137 10.11 10.54 -3.44
N THR A 138 10.85 9.43 -3.29
CA THR A 138 12.05 9.16 -4.09
C THR A 138 11.71 9.00 -5.59
N ALA A 139 10.64 8.29 -5.92
CA ALA A 139 10.18 8.13 -7.30
C ALA A 139 9.76 9.48 -7.90
N ASN A 140 9.01 10.29 -7.16
CA ASN A 140 8.60 11.63 -7.59
C ASN A 140 9.81 12.54 -7.88
N PHE A 141 10.85 12.48 -7.06
CA PHE A 141 12.09 13.23 -7.29
C PHE A 141 12.77 12.85 -8.61
N TRP A 142 12.92 11.55 -8.89
CA TRP A 142 13.51 11.07 -10.13
C TRP A 142 12.66 11.36 -11.38
N ILE A 143 11.33 11.27 -11.25
CA ILE A 143 10.40 11.65 -12.31
C ILE A 143 10.52 13.16 -12.60
N ALA A 144 10.61 13.99 -11.57
CA ALA A 144 10.79 15.43 -11.73
C ALA A 144 12.10 15.77 -12.45
N ILE A 145 13.24 15.19 -12.04
CA ILE A 145 14.53 15.36 -12.72
C ILE A 145 14.44 14.95 -14.19
N SER A 146 13.88 13.76 -14.46
CA SER A 146 13.73 13.23 -15.82
C SER A 146 12.82 14.11 -16.67
N GLY A 147 11.74 14.63 -16.08
CA GLY A 147 10.80 15.55 -16.70
C GLY A 147 11.43 16.90 -17.03
N THR A 148 12.16 17.51 -16.10
CA THR A 148 12.89 18.77 -16.34
C THR A 148 13.94 18.60 -17.44
N PHE A 149 14.70 17.50 -17.42
CA PHE A 149 15.67 17.21 -18.47
C PHE A 149 15.00 17.06 -19.84
N CYS A 150 13.87 16.34 -19.91
CA CYS A 150 13.11 16.21 -21.15
C CYS A 150 12.56 17.55 -21.65
N PHE A 151 12.05 18.39 -20.75
CA PHE A 151 11.57 19.72 -21.09
C PHE A 151 12.69 20.59 -21.67
N LEU A 152 13.88 20.59 -21.07
CA LEU A 152 15.02 21.38 -21.57
C LEU A 152 15.46 20.93 -22.97
N LEU A 153 15.49 19.62 -23.22
CA LEU A 153 15.79 19.07 -24.54
C LEU A 153 14.72 19.49 -25.57
N ALA A 154 13.45 19.35 -25.22
CA ALA A 154 12.34 19.75 -26.09
C ALA A 154 12.37 21.26 -26.39
N PHE A 155 12.59 22.08 -25.37
CA PHE A 155 12.71 23.53 -25.49
C PHE A 155 13.86 23.94 -26.40
N ASN A 156 15.04 23.34 -26.24
CA ASN A 156 16.20 23.60 -27.10
C ASN A 156 15.92 23.25 -28.56
N LEU A 157 15.24 22.11 -28.81
CA LEU A 157 14.84 21.69 -30.16
C LEU A 157 13.89 22.69 -30.83
N VAL A 158 12.95 23.27 -30.09
CA VAL A 158 12.00 24.29 -30.58
C VAL A 158 12.73 25.60 -30.91
N LEU A 159 13.59 26.10 -30.02
CA LEU A 159 14.37 27.32 -30.29
C LEU A 159 15.27 27.17 -31.52
N ASN A 160 15.95 26.02 -31.66
CA ASN A 160 16.78 25.72 -32.82
C ASN A 160 16.00 25.60 -34.13
N LEU A 161 14.72 25.22 -34.10
CA LEU A 161 13.85 25.27 -35.27
C LEU A 161 13.52 26.71 -35.67
N SER A 162 13.12 27.51 -34.68
CA SER A 162 12.72 28.90 -34.88
C SER A 162 13.87 29.77 -35.44
N ASN A 163 15.09 29.55 -34.94
CA ASN A 163 16.29 30.23 -35.44
C ASN A 163 16.64 29.85 -36.89
N ARG A 164 16.44 28.59 -37.30
CA ARG A 164 16.67 28.15 -38.69
C ARG A 164 15.66 28.77 -39.65
N ILE A 165 14.38 28.79 -39.29
CA ILE A 165 13.32 29.40 -40.11
C ILE A 165 13.61 30.89 -40.31
N ARG A 166 14.00 31.59 -39.23
CA ARG A 166 14.33 33.02 -39.27
C ARG A 166 15.52 33.33 -40.20
N ASN A 167 16.58 32.52 -40.14
CA ASN A 167 17.75 32.73 -41.01
C ASN A 167 17.43 32.42 -42.48
N GLN A 168 16.62 31.40 -42.77
CA GLN A 168 16.16 31.11 -44.15
C GLN A 168 15.26 32.21 -44.73
N SER A 169 14.43 32.85 -43.90
CA SER A 169 13.63 34.01 -44.36
C SER A 169 14.47 35.27 -44.58
N ALA A 170 15.56 35.45 -43.83
CA ALA A 170 16.42 36.62 -43.96
C ALA A 170 17.30 36.58 -45.22
N ASP A 171 17.75 35.39 -45.65
CA ASP A 171 18.51 35.22 -46.90
C ASP A 171 17.65 35.46 -48.14
N LYS A 172 16.38 35.03 -48.12
CA LYS A 172 15.43 35.26 -49.23
C LYS A 172 15.09 36.73 -49.51
N HIS A 173 15.40 37.64 -48.58
CA HIS A 173 15.19 39.09 -48.75
C HIS A 173 16.46 39.83 -49.16
N LYS A 174 17.59 39.13 -49.34
CA LYS A 174 18.88 39.71 -49.78
C LYS A 174 19.23 39.40 -51.25
N GLU A 175 18.43 38.59 -51.94
CA GLU A 175 18.41 38.44 -53.40
C GLU A 175 17.31 39.32 -54.01
#